data_AF-A0A382FQC1-F1
#
_entry.id   AF-A0A382FQC1-F1
#
_cell.length_a   1.000
_cell.length_b   1.000
_cell.length_c   1.000
_cell.angle_alpha   90.00
_cell.angle_beta   90.00
_cell.angle_gamma   90.00
#
_symmetry.space_group_name_H-M   'P 1'
#
loop_
_entity.id
_entity.type
_entity.pdbx_description
1 polymer ?
#
loop_
_entity_poly.entity_id
_entity_poly.type
_entity_poly.pdbx_seq_one_letter_code
_entity_poly.pdbx_strand_id
1 'polypeptide(L)'
;NKEIYDFCWRDNPYIKGVVDDQYNAGSVAKIIEKGRTDTVVSAAEIRHGFEGTGRYPEIYYEPIKLKGWSNKVLVDLSAQTIIEQGIDTFYNEDNLFHLINTRIPRKNVYFVSFKNVNFKSLSDKFDFEKNEVEVESIFHYADLIHSCKELYCLYSGVNSMAAAVKNKSGSMVKINCFLHGTKQEHIDKSYFLFDNVNYIEVDGWGG
;
A
#
# COMPACT_ATOMS: atom_id res chain seq x y z
N ASN A 1 -2.79 -18.50 5.80
CA ASN A 1 -2.56 -18.20 4.37
C ASN A 1 -1.07 -18.45 4.09
N LYS A 2 -0.73 -19.43 3.24
CA LYS A 2 0.67 -19.84 3.00
C LYS A 2 1.49 -18.77 2.28
N GLU A 3 0.89 -18.06 1.32
CA GLU A 3 1.61 -17.02 0.57
C GLU A 3 2.05 -15.87 1.48
N ILE A 4 1.18 -15.43 2.40
CA ILE A 4 1.54 -14.41 3.39
C ILE A 4 2.66 -14.90 4.31
N TYR A 5 2.60 -16.17 4.73
CA TYR A 5 3.69 -16.76 5.51
C TYR A 5 5.01 -16.72 4.73
N ASP A 6 5.02 -17.18 3.49
CA ASP A 6 6.21 -17.22 2.65
C ASP A 6 6.75 -15.80 2.35
N PHE A 7 5.87 -14.82 2.17
CA PHE A 7 6.24 -13.44 1.78
C PHE A 7 6.73 -12.60 2.96
N CYS A 8 6.07 -12.70 4.12
CA CYS A 8 6.37 -11.84 5.28
C CYS A 8 7.20 -12.52 6.38
N TRP A 9 7.07 -13.85 6.56
CA TRP A 9 7.51 -14.52 7.80
C TRP A 9 8.61 -15.56 7.58
N ARG A 10 8.54 -16.36 6.51
CA ARG A 10 9.44 -17.52 6.30
C ARG A 10 10.91 -17.12 6.29
N ASP A 11 11.24 -16.07 5.53
CA ASP A 11 12.62 -15.64 5.30
C ASP A 11 13.01 -14.46 6.23
N ASN A 12 12.18 -14.17 7.23
CA ASN A 12 12.47 -13.13 8.22
C ASN A 12 13.47 -13.67 9.27
N PRO A 13 14.66 -13.05 9.42
CA PRO A 13 15.73 -13.56 10.29
C PRO A 13 15.39 -13.45 11.78
N TYR A 14 14.35 -12.68 12.13
CA TYR A 14 13.90 -12.48 13.51
C TYR A 14 12.80 -13.46 13.93
N ILE A 15 12.34 -14.32 13.01
CA ILE A 15 11.29 -15.30 13.27
C ILE A 15 11.90 -16.69 13.35
N LYS A 16 11.66 -17.38 14.47
CA LYS A 16 12.08 -18.76 14.68
C LYS A 16 10.88 -19.70 14.77
N GLY A 17 10.41 -20.14 13.61
CA GLY A 17 9.32 -21.10 13.49
C GLY A 17 7.94 -20.52 13.80
N VAL A 18 6.97 -21.40 14.00
CA VAL A 18 5.59 -21.08 14.33
C VAL A 18 5.22 -21.88 15.57
N VAL A 19 4.64 -21.23 16.58
CA VAL A 19 4.15 -21.86 17.81
C VAL A 19 2.62 -21.76 17.86
N ASP A 20 1.98 -22.80 18.39
CA ASP A 20 0.52 -22.87 18.57
C ASP A 20 0.16 -22.56 20.04
N ASP A 21 0.64 -21.40 20.51
CA ASP A 21 0.41 -20.88 21.86
C ASP A 21 -0.45 -19.62 21.82
N GLN A 22 -0.95 -19.18 22.98
CA GLN A 22 -1.58 -17.86 23.08
C GLN A 22 -0.59 -16.75 22.71
N TYR A 23 -1.01 -15.86 21.83
CA TYR A 23 -0.24 -14.68 21.43
C TYR A 23 0.15 -13.85 22.66
N ASN A 24 1.44 -13.54 22.78
CA ASN A 24 1.99 -12.73 23.88
C ASN A 24 2.58 -11.39 23.40
N ALA A 25 2.21 -10.95 22.19
CA ALA A 25 2.66 -9.67 21.64
C ALA A 25 2.01 -8.51 22.41
N GLY A 26 2.83 -7.68 23.05
CA GLY A 26 2.40 -6.50 23.80
C GLY A 26 3.37 -5.34 23.61
N SER A 27 2.85 -4.10 23.65
CA SER A 27 3.69 -2.90 23.62
C SER A 27 4.29 -2.60 24.99
N VAL A 28 5.57 -2.22 25.02
CA VAL A 28 6.26 -1.71 26.20
C VAL A 28 6.02 -0.21 26.40
N ALA A 29 5.73 0.53 25.33
CA ALA A 29 5.33 1.93 25.39
C ALA A 29 3.92 2.12 24.81
N LYS A 30 2.98 2.57 25.64
CA LYS A 30 1.59 2.84 25.21
C LYS A 30 1.42 4.22 24.57
N ILE A 31 2.22 5.20 24.99
CA ILE A 31 2.15 6.59 24.55
C ILE A 31 3.50 6.96 23.92
N ILE A 32 3.45 7.49 22.70
CA ILE A 32 4.57 8.11 22.03
C ILE A 32 4.33 9.62 22.10
N GLU A 33 5.33 10.39 22.54
CA GLU A 33 5.26 11.85 22.55
C GLU A 33 5.03 12.39 21.12
N LYS A 34 4.16 13.38 20.98
CA LYS A 34 3.87 13.99 19.68
C LYS A 34 5.17 14.52 19.05
N GLY A 35 5.40 14.17 17.78
CA GLY A 35 6.59 14.60 17.03
C GLY A 35 7.85 13.75 17.27
N ARG A 36 7.81 12.76 18.18
CA ARG A 36 8.93 11.82 18.35
C ARG A 36 9.21 10.99 17.09
N THR A 37 8.17 10.75 16.30
CA THR A 37 8.25 10.07 15.01
C THR A 37 7.10 10.51 14.12
N ASP A 38 7.33 10.45 12.83
CA ASP A 38 6.41 10.79 11.74
C ASP A 38 5.98 9.56 10.92
N THR A 39 6.46 8.35 11.27
CA THR A 39 6.08 7.12 10.55
C THR A 39 5.54 6.05 11.49
N VAL A 40 4.58 5.28 10.99
CA VAL A 40 3.98 4.15 11.71
C VAL A 40 5.00 3.05 12.05
N VAL A 41 6.05 2.89 11.25
CA VAL A 41 7.08 1.84 11.43
C VAL A 41 7.97 2.18 12.62
N SER A 42 8.55 3.38 12.62
CA SER A 42 9.30 3.90 13.77
C SER A 42 8.42 3.96 15.03
N ALA A 43 7.14 4.33 14.89
CA ALA A 43 6.20 4.28 16.00
C ALA A 43 6.01 2.85 16.53
N ALA A 44 5.85 1.85 15.65
CA ALA A 44 5.75 0.45 16.06
C ALA A 44 7.03 -0.03 16.77
N GLU A 45 8.20 0.30 16.24
CA GLU A 45 9.51 0.01 16.85
C GLU A 45 9.62 0.58 18.27
N ILE A 46 9.33 1.87 18.46
CA ILE A 46 9.36 2.53 19.77
C ILE A 46 8.41 1.84 20.75
N ARG A 47 7.19 1.48 20.30
CA ARG A 47 6.22 0.77 21.13
C ARG A 47 6.71 -0.59 21.61
N HIS A 48 7.67 -1.21 20.91
CA HIS A 48 8.27 -2.49 21.28
C HIS A 48 9.69 -2.34 21.85
N GLY A 49 10.13 -1.13 22.19
CA GLY A 49 11.39 -0.88 22.89
C GLY A 49 12.61 -0.76 21.99
N PHE A 50 12.41 -0.64 20.67
CA PHE A 50 13.47 -0.37 19.70
C PHE A 50 13.70 1.15 19.54
N GLU A 51 14.77 1.50 18.83
CA GLU A 51 15.20 2.90 18.66
C GLU A 51 14.24 3.74 17.79
N GLY A 52 13.45 3.12 16.92
CA GLY A 52 12.52 3.85 16.06
C GLY A 52 13.18 4.43 14.82
N THR A 53 14.16 3.74 14.24
CA THR A 53 14.88 4.18 13.04
C THR A 53 14.18 3.76 11.74
N GLY A 54 13.26 2.79 11.80
CA GLY A 54 12.56 2.25 10.64
C GLY A 54 11.65 3.28 9.96
N ARG A 55 11.67 3.30 8.62
CA ARG A 55 10.89 4.23 7.79
C ARG A 55 9.82 3.55 6.96
N TYR A 56 10.05 2.29 6.57
CA TYR A 56 9.19 1.54 5.65
C TYR A 56 8.95 0.13 6.18
N PRO A 57 7.85 -0.53 5.79
CA PRO A 57 7.67 -1.94 6.09
C PRO A 57 8.79 -2.77 5.44
N GLU A 58 9.22 -3.82 6.12
CA GLU A 58 10.18 -4.76 5.56
C GLU A 58 9.48 -5.92 4.86
N ILE A 59 10.05 -6.34 3.73
CA ILE A 59 9.73 -7.59 3.05
C ILE A 59 11.01 -8.38 2.83
N TYR A 60 10.92 -9.71 2.90
CA TYR A 60 12.08 -10.60 2.76
C TYR A 60 12.15 -11.28 1.39
N TYR A 61 11.09 -11.15 0.60
CA TYR A 61 11.11 -11.45 -0.82
C TYR A 61 11.94 -10.40 -1.58
N GLU A 62 12.64 -10.84 -2.63
CA GLU A 62 13.38 -9.98 -3.57
C GLU A 62 12.59 -9.88 -4.88
N PRO A 63 11.86 -8.78 -5.14
CA PRO A 63 11.05 -8.61 -6.34
C PRO A 63 11.88 -8.63 -7.62
N ILE A 64 11.37 -9.29 -8.65
CA ILE A 64 12.04 -9.41 -9.96
C ILE A 64 11.46 -8.45 -11.00
N LYS A 65 12.30 -7.99 -11.94
CA LYS A 65 11.86 -7.18 -13.09
C LYS A 65 11.19 -8.06 -14.16
N LEU A 66 9.89 -7.85 -14.34
CA LEU A 66 9.10 -8.44 -15.41
C LEU A 66 9.40 -7.76 -16.75
N LYS A 67 9.69 -8.57 -17.77
CA LYS A 67 9.99 -8.08 -19.12
C LYS A 67 8.79 -7.32 -19.69
N GLY A 68 9.07 -6.15 -20.27
CA GLY A 68 8.08 -5.32 -20.95
C GLY A 68 7.20 -4.45 -20.05
N TRP A 69 7.41 -4.44 -18.73
CA TRP A 69 6.61 -3.65 -17.79
C TRP A 69 7.13 -2.24 -17.51
N SER A 70 8.36 -1.92 -17.93
CA SER A 70 9.05 -0.66 -17.59
C SER A 70 8.37 0.62 -18.08
N ASN A 71 7.43 0.54 -19.03
CA ASN A 71 6.67 1.68 -19.56
C ASN A 71 5.16 1.58 -19.28
N LYS A 72 4.74 0.64 -18.41
CA LYS A 72 3.33 0.40 -18.06
C LYS A 72 2.95 1.11 -16.77
N VAL A 73 1.70 1.52 -16.68
CA VAL A 73 1.07 2.05 -15.48
C VAL A 73 0.21 0.95 -14.88
N LEU A 74 0.44 0.63 -13.61
CA LEU A 74 -0.37 -0.31 -12.85
C LEU A 74 -1.41 0.48 -12.05
N VAL A 75 -2.65 0.01 -12.02
CA VAL A 75 -3.73 0.64 -11.27
C VAL A 75 -4.36 -0.39 -10.35
N ASP A 76 -4.29 -0.14 -9.04
CA ASP A 76 -4.95 -0.93 -8.01
C ASP A 76 -5.86 -0.04 -7.16
N LEU A 77 -7.14 -0.02 -7.51
CA LEU A 77 -8.16 0.68 -6.74
C LEU A 77 -8.89 -0.26 -5.76
N SER A 78 -8.24 -1.34 -5.34
CA SER A 78 -8.75 -2.23 -4.30
C SER A 78 -8.52 -1.66 -2.90
N ALA A 79 -9.57 -1.73 -2.08
CA ALA A 79 -9.54 -1.29 -0.70
C ALA A 79 -10.70 -1.94 0.07
N GLN A 80 -10.52 -3.20 0.49
CA GLN A 80 -11.58 -4.02 1.08
C GLN A 80 -12.37 -3.30 2.17
N THR A 81 -11.68 -2.82 3.21
CA THR A 81 -12.30 -2.16 4.37
C THR A 81 -13.02 -0.87 3.99
N ILE A 82 -12.43 -0.08 3.11
CA ILE A 82 -12.98 1.21 2.66
C ILE A 82 -14.27 0.96 1.88
N ILE A 83 -14.25 -0.01 0.95
CA ILE A 83 -15.41 -0.30 0.10
C ILE A 83 -16.51 -1.00 0.89
N GLU A 84 -16.17 -1.87 1.85
CA GLU A 84 -17.15 -2.51 2.74
C GLU A 84 -17.92 -1.53 3.61
N GLN A 85 -17.25 -0.46 4.07
CA GLN A 85 -17.85 0.55 4.92
C GLN A 85 -18.50 1.70 4.14
N GLY A 86 -18.33 1.73 2.81
CA GLY A 86 -18.80 2.80 1.94
C GLY A 86 -17.67 3.78 1.60
N ILE A 87 -17.41 3.96 0.30
CA ILE A 87 -16.31 4.81 -0.19
C ILE A 87 -16.47 6.27 0.27
N ASP A 88 -17.71 6.74 0.35
CA ASP A 88 -18.15 8.07 0.78
C ASP A 88 -17.91 8.34 2.28
N THR A 89 -17.77 7.29 3.09
CA THR A 89 -17.38 7.41 4.51
C THR A 89 -15.94 7.91 4.66
N PHE A 90 -15.09 7.64 3.67
CA PHE A 90 -13.68 7.99 3.71
C PHE A 90 -13.33 9.11 2.73
N TYR A 91 -13.84 9.03 1.50
CA TYR A 91 -13.48 9.94 0.41
C TYR A 91 -14.67 10.81 0.05
N ASN A 92 -14.38 12.04 -0.39
CA ASN A 92 -15.31 12.74 -1.25
C ASN A 92 -15.36 11.99 -2.59
N GLU A 93 -16.44 11.23 -2.82
CA GLU A 93 -16.56 10.33 -3.97
C GLU A 93 -16.38 11.09 -5.29
N ASP A 94 -17.08 12.20 -5.50
CA ASP A 94 -16.98 12.98 -6.73
C ASP A 94 -15.56 13.48 -7.02
N ASN A 95 -14.87 13.99 -5.99
CA ASN A 95 -13.49 14.43 -6.12
C ASN A 95 -12.55 13.25 -6.39
N LEU A 96 -12.75 12.11 -5.72
CA LEU A 96 -11.98 10.89 -5.97
C LEU A 96 -12.11 10.45 -7.43
N PHE A 97 -13.34 10.34 -7.94
CA PHE A 97 -13.61 9.94 -9.33
C PHE A 97 -13.05 10.96 -10.33
N HIS A 98 -13.14 12.25 -10.04
CA HIS A 98 -12.53 13.29 -10.85
C HIS A 98 -11.00 13.16 -10.90
N LEU A 99 -10.35 12.97 -9.75
CA LEU A 99 -8.90 12.83 -9.65
C LEU A 99 -8.41 11.55 -10.32
N ILE A 100 -9.09 10.42 -10.16
CA ILE A 100 -8.77 9.18 -10.89
C ILE A 100 -8.85 9.43 -12.40
N ASN A 101 -9.90 10.11 -12.86
CA ASN A 101 -10.08 10.35 -14.29
C ASN A 101 -9.10 11.36 -14.91
N THR A 102 -8.56 12.27 -14.11
CA THR A 102 -7.66 13.32 -14.61
C THR A 102 -6.18 13.01 -14.39
N ARG A 103 -5.86 12.22 -13.35
CA ARG A 103 -4.47 11.93 -12.96
C ARG A 103 -3.93 10.63 -13.53
N ILE A 104 -4.77 9.63 -13.76
CA ILE A 104 -4.32 8.36 -14.35
C ILE A 104 -4.19 8.54 -15.88
N PRO A 105 -3.03 8.20 -16.48
CA PRO A 105 -2.88 8.20 -17.93
C PRO A 105 -3.88 7.26 -18.62
N ARG A 106 -4.05 7.39 -19.94
CA ARG A 106 -4.89 6.48 -20.74
C ARG A 106 -4.12 5.49 -21.61
N LYS A 107 -2.79 5.61 -21.65
CA LYS A 107 -1.91 4.75 -22.47
C LYS A 107 -1.10 3.82 -21.59
N ASN A 108 -1.00 2.54 -22.00
CA ASN A 108 -0.28 1.48 -21.29
C ASN A 108 -0.72 1.32 -19.84
N VAL A 109 -2.02 1.49 -19.58
CA VAL A 109 -2.59 1.38 -18.23
C VAL A 109 -3.23 0.01 -18.08
N TYR A 110 -2.92 -0.64 -16.95
CA TYR A 110 -3.36 -1.99 -16.63
C TYR A 110 -4.00 -1.99 -15.25
N PHE A 111 -5.28 -2.35 -15.20
CA PHE A 111 -6.05 -2.49 -13.97
C PHE A 111 -5.81 -3.88 -13.38
N VAL A 112 -5.54 -3.97 -12.08
CA VAL A 112 -5.28 -5.27 -11.46
C VAL A 112 -6.59 -6.02 -11.22
N SER A 113 -6.55 -7.32 -11.46
CA SER A 113 -7.48 -8.29 -10.90
C SER A 113 -6.70 -9.33 -10.11
N PHE A 114 -7.30 -9.97 -9.10
CA PHE A 114 -6.62 -10.94 -8.26
C PHE A 114 -7.19 -12.34 -8.47
N LYS A 115 -6.29 -13.28 -8.73
CA LYS A 115 -6.65 -14.69 -8.84
C LYS A 115 -7.00 -15.26 -7.46
N ASN A 116 -8.06 -16.07 -7.40
CA ASN A 116 -8.45 -16.82 -6.20
C ASN A 116 -8.77 -15.98 -4.94
N VAL A 117 -9.05 -14.68 -5.09
CA VAL A 117 -9.43 -13.80 -3.99
C VAL A 117 -10.65 -13.00 -4.39
N ASN A 118 -11.69 -13.02 -3.57
CA ASN A 118 -12.76 -12.04 -3.66
C ASN A 118 -12.23 -10.72 -3.09
N PHE A 119 -11.85 -9.81 -3.96
CA PHE A 119 -11.45 -8.46 -3.58
C PHE A 119 -12.54 -7.47 -4.00
N LYS A 120 -12.67 -6.39 -3.23
CA LYS A 120 -13.46 -5.23 -3.65
C LYS A 120 -12.55 -4.15 -4.18
N SER A 121 -12.90 -3.61 -5.33
CA SER A 121 -12.24 -2.47 -5.95
C SER A 121 -13.25 -1.42 -6.41
N LEU A 122 -12.78 -0.19 -6.54
CA LEU A 122 -13.52 0.83 -7.28
C LEU A 122 -13.45 0.50 -8.77
N SER A 123 -14.56 0.02 -9.34
CA SER A 123 -14.68 -0.44 -10.73
C SER A 123 -15.96 0.05 -11.40
N ASP A 124 -16.16 -0.38 -12.65
CA ASP A 124 -17.32 -0.17 -13.52
C ASP A 124 -17.56 1.28 -13.96
N LYS A 125 -16.54 2.13 -13.78
CA LYS A 125 -16.64 3.59 -14.00
C LYS A 125 -15.46 4.16 -14.77
N PHE A 126 -14.44 3.36 -15.10
CA PHE A 126 -13.24 3.83 -15.79
C PHE A 126 -12.96 3.06 -17.09
N ASP A 127 -12.53 3.78 -18.13
CA ASP A 127 -12.27 3.22 -19.47
C ASP A 127 -11.06 2.25 -19.51
N PHE A 128 -10.08 2.46 -18.63
CA PHE A 128 -8.86 1.66 -18.55
C PHE A 128 -9.08 0.28 -17.92
N GLU A 129 -10.23 0.04 -17.28
CA GLU A 129 -10.56 -1.26 -16.66
C GLU A 129 -10.55 -2.40 -17.68
N LYS A 130 -10.79 -2.09 -18.96
CA LYS A 130 -10.76 -3.08 -20.06
C LYS A 130 -9.39 -3.73 -20.27
N ASN A 131 -8.32 -3.09 -19.81
CA ASN A 131 -6.96 -3.62 -19.90
C ASN A 131 -6.57 -4.19 -18.54
N GLU A 132 -6.88 -5.44 -18.29
CA GLU A 132 -6.57 -6.08 -17.01
C GLU A 132 -5.21 -6.76 -16.98
N VAL A 133 -4.65 -6.88 -15.77
CA VAL A 133 -3.58 -7.83 -15.45
C VAL A 133 -4.01 -8.66 -14.25
N GLU A 134 -4.05 -9.99 -14.45
CA GLU A 134 -4.35 -10.92 -13.37
C GLU A 134 -3.09 -11.11 -12.49
N VAL A 135 -3.24 -10.79 -11.22
CA VAL A 135 -2.27 -11.05 -10.16
C VAL A 135 -2.44 -12.48 -9.68
N GLU A 136 -1.43 -13.31 -9.94
CA GLU A 136 -1.47 -14.75 -9.66
C GLU A 136 -1.07 -15.12 -8.22
N SER A 137 -0.29 -14.24 -7.56
CA SER A 137 0.19 -14.40 -6.19
C SER A 137 0.70 -13.07 -5.65
N ILE A 138 0.91 -12.96 -4.34
CA ILE A 138 1.54 -11.78 -3.73
C ILE A 138 2.96 -11.51 -4.26
N PHE A 139 3.69 -12.56 -4.68
CA PHE A 139 5.02 -12.44 -5.28
C PHE A 139 4.94 -11.80 -6.66
N HIS A 140 4.05 -12.31 -7.51
CA HIS A 140 3.77 -11.70 -8.82
C HIS A 140 3.33 -10.25 -8.65
N TYR A 141 2.56 -9.95 -7.60
CA TYR A 141 2.15 -8.57 -7.33
C TYR A 141 3.33 -7.66 -6.99
N ALA A 142 4.24 -8.11 -6.12
CA ALA A 142 5.46 -7.38 -5.80
C ALA A 142 6.33 -7.17 -7.04
N ASP A 143 6.42 -8.17 -7.92
CA ASP A 143 7.16 -8.08 -9.18
C ASP A 143 6.52 -7.05 -10.13
N LEU A 144 5.19 -7.03 -10.25
CA LEU A 144 4.45 -6.04 -11.05
C LEU A 144 4.70 -4.61 -10.55
N ILE A 145 4.60 -4.38 -9.24
CA ILE A 145 4.89 -3.08 -8.62
C ILE A 145 6.35 -2.69 -8.85
N HIS A 146 7.28 -3.62 -8.67
CA HIS A 146 8.70 -3.37 -8.92
C HIS A 146 8.94 -3.01 -10.39
N SER A 147 8.18 -3.59 -11.32
CA SER A 147 8.45 -3.52 -12.75
C SER A 147 7.78 -2.38 -13.49
N CYS A 148 6.65 -1.87 -12.98
CA CYS A 148 5.89 -0.82 -13.64
C CYS A 148 6.59 0.55 -13.54
N LYS A 149 6.19 1.46 -14.44
CA LYS A 149 6.65 2.84 -14.44
C LYS A 149 6.00 3.62 -13.29
N GLU A 150 4.69 3.49 -13.16
CA GLU A 150 3.88 4.19 -12.19
C GLU A 150 2.83 3.24 -11.62
N LEU A 151 2.54 3.39 -10.33
CA LEU A 151 1.43 2.74 -9.64
C LEU A 151 0.45 3.81 -9.21
N TYR A 152 -0.84 3.61 -9.47
CA TYR A 152 -1.92 4.39 -8.88
C TYR A 152 -2.74 3.51 -7.96
N CYS A 153 -2.96 3.95 -6.73
CA CYS A 153 -3.70 3.17 -5.76
C CYS A 153 -4.50 4.00 -4.76
N LEU A 154 -5.44 3.35 -4.08
CA LEU A 154 -6.09 3.92 -2.89
C LEU A 154 -5.19 3.77 -1.66
N TYR A 155 -5.43 4.58 -0.64
CA TYR A 155 -4.77 4.45 0.66
C TYR A 155 -5.23 3.18 1.40
N SER A 156 -4.67 2.03 1.00
CA SER A 156 -4.97 0.70 1.53
C SER A 156 -3.68 -0.13 1.66
N GLY A 157 -3.78 -1.46 1.77
CA GLY A 157 -2.62 -2.36 1.89
C GLY A 157 -1.60 -2.23 0.75
N VAL A 158 -2.05 -1.90 -0.47
CA VAL A 158 -1.17 -1.67 -1.63
C VAL A 158 -0.20 -0.51 -1.41
N ASN A 159 -0.61 0.58 -0.74
CA ASN A 159 0.28 1.70 -0.43
C ASN A 159 1.49 1.24 0.39
N SER A 160 1.24 0.47 1.46
CA SER A 160 2.29 -0.08 2.32
C SER A 160 3.16 -1.10 1.59
N MET A 161 2.55 -1.99 0.80
CA MET A 161 3.28 -2.98 0.00
C MET A 161 4.19 -2.30 -1.03
N ALA A 162 3.69 -1.28 -1.73
CA ALA A 162 4.46 -0.57 -2.74
C ALA A 162 5.63 0.22 -2.13
N ALA A 163 5.41 0.87 -0.98
CA ALA A 163 6.46 1.54 -0.24
C ALA A 163 7.58 0.56 0.17
N ALA A 164 7.21 -0.63 0.65
CA ALA A 164 8.13 -1.69 1.03
C ALA A 164 8.91 -2.25 -0.17
N VAL A 165 8.22 -2.61 -1.25
CA VAL A 165 8.82 -3.11 -2.51
C VAL A 165 9.82 -2.10 -3.04
N LYS A 166 9.45 -0.82 -3.11
CA LYS A 166 10.30 0.24 -3.62
C LYS A 166 11.58 0.39 -2.81
N ASN A 167 11.46 0.42 -1.48
CA ASN A 167 12.61 0.49 -0.59
C ASN A 167 13.53 -0.73 -0.70
N LYS A 168 12.95 -1.94 -0.65
CA LYS A 168 13.69 -3.21 -0.68
C LYS A 168 14.54 -3.37 -1.94
N SER A 169 13.93 -3.11 -3.09
CA SER A 169 14.48 -3.44 -4.41
C SER A 169 15.13 -2.26 -5.14
N GLY A 170 15.19 -1.08 -4.51
CA GLY A 170 15.64 0.15 -5.17
C GLY A 170 14.78 0.50 -6.40
N SER A 171 13.49 0.19 -6.38
CA SER A 171 12.62 0.39 -7.55
C SER A 171 12.50 1.87 -7.92
N MET A 172 12.46 2.14 -9.23
CA MET A 172 12.20 3.47 -9.78
C MET A 172 10.70 3.76 -9.98
N VAL A 173 9.81 2.86 -9.53
CA VAL A 173 8.36 3.06 -9.65
C VAL A 173 7.92 4.36 -8.98
N LYS A 174 7.12 5.15 -9.70
CA LYS A 174 6.42 6.31 -9.13
C LYS A 174 5.11 5.83 -8.51
N ILE A 175 5.03 5.83 -7.18
CA ILE A 175 3.83 5.43 -6.45
C ILE A 175 2.97 6.66 -6.24
N ASN A 176 1.74 6.65 -6.75
CA ASN A 176 0.74 7.68 -6.58
C ASN A 176 -0.43 7.10 -5.78
N CYS A 177 -0.68 7.62 -4.58
CA CYS A 177 -1.72 7.12 -3.69
C CYS A 177 -2.80 8.20 -3.51
N PHE A 178 -4.05 7.90 -3.85
CA PHE A 178 -5.18 8.74 -3.48
C PHE A 178 -5.41 8.62 -1.97
N LEU A 179 -5.22 9.73 -1.25
CA LEU A 179 -5.28 9.81 0.20
C LEU A 179 -6.61 10.44 0.61
N HIS A 180 -7.34 9.80 1.52
CA HIS A 180 -8.52 10.42 2.11
C HIS A 180 -8.10 11.47 3.16
N GLY A 181 -8.69 12.67 3.09
CA GLY A 181 -8.27 13.81 3.92
C GLY A 181 -6.87 14.31 3.56
N THR A 182 -6.21 14.96 4.52
CA THR A 182 -4.92 15.64 4.29
C THR A 182 -3.73 14.84 4.81
N LYS A 183 -2.55 15.04 4.22
CA LYS A 183 -1.27 14.50 4.71
C LYS A 183 -1.02 14.92 6.15
N GLN A 184 -1.28 16.18 6.50
CA GLN A 184 -1.00 16.69 7.84
C GLN A 184 -1.83 15.98 8.91
N GLU A 185 -3.11 15.70 8.65
CA GLU A 185 -3.96 14.94 9.58
C GLU A 185 -3.43 13.52 9.80
N HIS A 186 -2.90 12.88 8.76
CA HIS A 186 -2.30 11.54 8.85
C HIS A 186 -0.95 11.57 9.57
N ILE A 187 -0.12 12.59 9.35
CA ILE A 187 1.14 12.82 10.10
C ILE A 187 0.84 13.00 11.59
N ASP A 188 -0.12 13.86 11.93
CA ASP A 188 -0.50 14.16 13.31
C ASP A 188 -1.01 12.93 14.06
N LYS A 189 -1.53 11.92 13.35
CA LYS A 189 -2.00 10.63 13.89
C LYS A 189 -0.97 9.51 13.74
N SER A 190 0.22 9.79 13.20
CA SER A 190 1.26 8.79 12.89
C SER A 190 0.74 7.61 12.07
N TYR A 191 -0.08 7.90 11.06
CA TYR A 191 -0.64 6.90 10.14
C TYR A 191 0.38 6.42 9.09
N PHE A 192 -0.04 5.52 8.20
CA PHE A 192 0.77 4.81 7.19
C PHE A 192 1.19 5.70 6.01
N LEU A 193 1.85 6.82 6.31
CA LEU A 193 2.50 7.66 5.31
C LEU A 193 3.97 7.29 5.14
N PHE A 194 4.41 7.24 3.89
CA PHE A 194 5.77 6.91 3.49
C PHE A 194 6.30 7.99 2.54
N ASP A 195 7.47 8.54 2.85
CA ASP A 195 8.09 9.62 2.04
C ASP A 195 8.49 9.18 0.61
N ASN A 196 8.50 7.86 0.33
CA ASN A 196 8.74 7.31 -1.01
C ASN A 196 7.46 7.15 -1.86
N VAL A 197 6.31 7.61 -1.34
CA VAL A 197 4.99 7.63 -1.99
C VAL A 197 4.52 9.06 -2.23
N ASN A 198 4.00 9.33 -3.43
CA ASN A 198 3.34 10.58 -3.74
C ASN A 198 1.84 10.49 -3.38
N TYR A 199 1.42 11.11 -2.28
CA TYR A 199 0.00 11.19 -1.93
C TYR A 199 -0.71 12.35 -2.63
N ILE A 200 -1.84 12.02 -3.23
CA ILE A 200 -2.81 12.92 -3.87
C ILE A 200 -3.97 13.05 -2.89
N GLU A 201 -4.05 14.19 -2.20
CA GLU A 201 -5.11 14.47 -1.23
C GLU A 201 -6.46 14.56 -1.94
N VAL A 202 -7.43 13.81 -1.42
CA VAL A 202 -8.81 13.81 -1.85
C VAL A 202 -9.61 14.49 -0.75
N ASP A 203 -9.50 15.81 -0.72
CA ASP A 203 -10.24 16.61 0.24
C ASP A 203 -11.73 16.59 -0.08
N GLY A 204 -12.54 16.55 0.98
CA GLY A 204 -13.92 17.01 0.90
C GLY A 204 -13.94 18.50 0.59
N TRP A 205 -14.93 18.94 -0.17
CA TRP A 205 -15.29 20.35 -0.21
C TRP A 205 -15.32 20.87 1.23
N GLY A 206 -14.43 21.83 1.54
CA GLY A 206 -14.36 22.44 2.85
C GLY A 206 -15.74 22.92 3.27
N GLY A 207 -16.18 22.45 4.45
CA GLY A 207 -17.21 23.14 5.22
C GLY A 207 -16.62 24.41 5.84
#